data_AF-A0A955AUE1-F1
#
_entry.id   AF-A0A955AUE1-F1
#
_cell.length_a   1.000
_cell.length_b   1.000
_cell.length_c   1.000
_cell.angle_alpha   90.00
_cell.angle_beta   90.00
_cell.angle_gamma   90.00
#
_symmetry.space_group_name_H-M   'P 1'
#
loop_
_entity.id
_entity.type
_entity.pdbx_description
1 polymer ?
#
loop_
_entity_poly.entity_id
_entity_poly.type
_entity_poly.pdbx_seq_one_letter_code
_entity_poly.pdbx_strand_id
1 'polypeptide(L)'
;VSLVYGVRSAEYLAGVDAFKEAGVEVHIATEDGSIGPPRRVTDLLVEVLDASSAATVVCCGPEPMMEAVAQLTAARHVDCHVSLETPMACGIGICFTCVAKVGSPMDWDYKRTCVEGPVFDARDIVWQ
;
A
#
# COMPACT_ATOMS: atom_id res chain seq x y z
N VAL A 1 -10.55 -12.81 1.49
CA VAL A 1 -9.87 -11.51 1.45
C VAL A 1 -9.05 -11.43 2.71
N SER A 2 -7.75 -11.15 2.57
CA SER A 2 -6.83 -11.08 3.71
C SER A 2 -6.29 -9.66 3.82
N LEU A 3 -6.27 -9.13 5.03
CA LEU A 3 -5.73 -7.82 5.37
C LEU A 3 -4.40 -8.02 6.09
N VAL A 4 -3.31 -7.50 5.53
CA VAL A 4 -2.01 -7.47 6.17
C VAL A 4 -1.81 -6.09 6.77
N TYR A 5 -1.96 -5.96 8.09
CA TYR A 5 -2.00 -4.68 8.79
C TYR A 5 -0.72 -4.46 9.59
N GLY A 6 0.14 -3.58 9.09
CA GLY A 6 1.35 -3.11 9.78
C GLY A 6 1.11 -1.89 10.65
N VAL A 7 1.61 -1.93 11.88
CA VAL A 7 1.66 -0.78 12.80
C VAL A 7 3.00 -0.74 13.52
N ARG A 8 3.38 0.44 14.04
CA ARG A 8 4.59 0.56 14.88
C ARG A 8 4.45 -0.20 16.20
N SER A 9 3.27 -0.12 16.81
CA SER A 9 2.90 -0.75 18.08
C SER A 9 1.40 -1.05 18.11
N ALA A 10 0.98 -1.99 18.95
CA ALA A 10 -0.40 -2.45 19.09
C ALA A 10 -1.39 -1.33 19.43
N GLU A 11 -0.94 -0.28 20.12
CA GLU A 11 -1.78 0.88 20.45
C GLU A 11 -2.26 1.67 19.22
N TYR A 12 -1.59 1.53 18.08
CA TYR A 12 -1.95 2.20 16.83
C TYR A 12 -2.91 1.37 15.96
N LEU A 13 -3.31 0.18 16.39
CA LEU A 13 -4.32 -0.60 15.70
C LEU A 13 -5.67 0.09 15.78
N ALA A 14 -6.33 0.25 14.64
CA ALA A 14 -7.65 0.84 14.55
C ALA A 14 -8.60 -0.07 13.76
N GLY A 15 -9.82 -0.27 14.27
CA GLY A 15 -10.89 -0.94 13.53
C GLY A 15 -10.69 -2.43 13.26
N VAL A 16 -9.75 -3.11 13.93
CA VAL A 16 -9.46 -4.55 13.73
C VAL A 16 -10.71 -5.41 13.88
N ASP A 17 -11.53 -5.14 14.89
CA ASP A 17 -12.76 -5.91 15.14
C ASP A 17 -13.77 -5.74 14.01
N ALA A 18 -13.92 -4.53 13.45
CA ALA A 18 -14.80 -4.27 12.32
C ALA A 18 -14.39 -5.08 11.07
N PHE A 19 -13.09 -5.22 10.81
CA PHE A 19 -12.61 -6.07 9.71
C PHE A 19 -12.90 -7.56 9.96
N LYS A 20 -12.67 -8.04 11.19
CA LYS A 20 -12.97 -9.43 11.57
C LYS A 20 -14.46 -9.74 11.49
N GLU A 21 -15.32 -8.84 11.98
CA GLU A 21 -16.78 -8.94 11.89
C GLU A 21 -17.28 -8.95 10.44
N ALA A 22 -16.59 -8.24 9.55
CA ALA A 22 -16.84 -8.28 8.10
C ALA A 22 -16.32 -9.56 7.42
N GLY A 23 -15.72 -10.50 8.15
CA GLY A 23 -15.19 -11.76 7.63
C GLY A 23 -13.84 -11.64 6.93
N VAL A 24 -13.09 -10.57 7.17
CA VAL A 24 -11.72 -10.40 6.65
C VAL A 24 -10.74 -11.17 7.52
N GLU A 25 -9.85 -11.94 6.88
CA GLU A 25 -8.73 -12.59 7.57
C GLU A 25 -7.66 -11.54 7.87
N VAL A 26 -7.48 -11.18 9.13
CA VAL A 26 -6.56 -10.09 9.53
C VAL A 26 -5.24 -10.66 10.06
N HIS A 27 -4.15 -10.35 9.37
CA HIS A 27 -2.78 -10.65 9.79
C HIS A 27 -2.13 -9.35 10.29
N ILE A 28 -1.62 -9.34 11.52
CA ILE A 28 -1.05 -8.14 12.16
C ILE A 28 0.47 -8.26 12.22
N ALA A 29 1.15 -7.18 11.82
CA ALA A 29 2.59 -6.99 12.02
C ALA A 29 2.82 -5.77 12.91
N THR A 30 3.55 -5.96 14.01
CA THR A 30 3.99 -4.85 14.89
C THR A 30 5.50 -4.70 14.81
N GLU A 31 5.99 -3.50 14.50
CA GLU A 31 7.44 -3.25 14.41
C GLU A 31 8.15 -3.41 15.76
N ASP A 32 7.47 -3.16 16.87
CA ASP A 32 8.00 -3.29 18.24
C ASP A 32 7.77 -4.67 18.88
N GLY A 33 7.03 -5.58 18.23
CA GLY A 33 6.68 -6.89 18.78
C GLY A 33 5.64 -6.87 19.89
N SER A 34 4.87 -5.80 20.03
CA SER A 34 3.73 -5.72 20.96
C SER A 34 2.64 -6.76 20.67
N ILE A 35 2.56 -7.27 19.43
CA ILE A 35 1.78 -8.46 19.07
C ILE A 35 2.66 -9.40 18.25
N GLY A 36 3.01 -10.54 18.84
CA GLY A 36 3.88 -11.52 18.18
C GLY A 36 5.33 -11.02 18.02
N PRO A 37 6.13 -11.61 17.12
CA PRO A 37 7.51 -11.20 16.92
C PRO A 37 7.59 -9.82 16.23
N PRO A 38 8.57 -8.96 16.58
CA PRO A 38 8.83 -7.70 15.88
C PRO A 38 9.07 -7.94 14.39
N ARG A 39 8.26 -7.29 13.53
CA ARG A 39 8.37 -7.45 12.07
C ARG A 39 7.67 -6.32 11.31
N ARG A 40 8.03 -6.16 10.04
CA ARG A 40 7.34 -5.24 9.13
C ARG A 40 6.18 -5.93 8.43
N VAL A 41 5.26 -5.12 7.91
CA VAL A 41 4.11 -5.60 7.12
C VAL A 41 4.55 -6.38 5.88
N THR A 42 5.67 -5.99 5.26
CA THR A 42 6.23 -6.65 4.07
C THR A 42 6.66 -8.07 4.36
N ASP A 43 7.15 -8.36 5.57
CA ASP A 43 7.56 -9.71 5.96
C ASP A 43 6.34 -10.64 6.04
N LEU A 44 5.24 -10.12 6.57
CA LEU A 44 3.97 -10.85 6.68
C LEU A 44 3.27 -10.99 5.32
N LEU A 45 3.39 -9.98 4.45
CA LEU A 45 2.88 -10.04 3.08
C LEU A 45 3.52 -11.19 2.29
N VAL A 46 4.83 -11.45 2.47
CA VAL A 46 5.50 -12.61 1.82
C VAL A 46 4.84 -13.91 2.22
N GLU A 47 4.63 -14.14 3.52
CA GLU A 47 4.01 -15.37 4.02
C GLU A 47 2.60 -15.58 3.46
N VAL A 48 1.80 -14.50 3.39
CA VAL A 48 0.44 -14.54 2.85
C VAL A 48 0.44 -14.82 1.33
N LEU A 49 1.37 -14.22 0.59
CA LEU A 49 1.51 -14.47 -0.85
C LEU A 49 2.01 -15.88 -1.15
N ASP A 50 2.97 -16.40 -0.38
CA ASP A 50 3.52 -17.75 -0.56
C ASP A 50 2.47 -18.84 -0.26
N ALA A 51 1.50 -18.55 0.60
CA ALA A 51 0.36 -19.43 0.89
C ALA A 51 -0.79 -19.34 -0.13
N SER A 52 -0.71 -18.41 -1.09
CA SER A 52 -1.79 -18.10 -2.03
C SER A 52 -1.43 -18.49 -3.47
N SER A 53 -2.36 -19.11 -4.21
CA SER A 53 -2.12 -19.53 -5.60
C SER A 53 -2.28 -18.41 -6.63
N ALA A 54 -3.03 -17.37 -6.29
CA ALA A 54 -3.24 -16.17 -7.10
C ALA A 54 -3.71 -15.04 -6.18
N ALA A 55 -3.12 -13.86 -6.32
CA ALA A 55 -3.48 -12.69 -5.52
C ALA A 55 -3.39 -11.41 -6.36
N THR A 56 -4.17 -10.42 -5.96
CA THR A 56 -3.99 -9.02 -6.36
C THR A 56 -3.78 -8.23 -5.08
N VAL A 57 -2.71 -7.45 -5.02
CA VAL A 57 -2.39 -6.61 -3.87
C VAL A 57 -2.99 -5.22 -4.10
N VAL A 58 -3.68 -4.71 -3.08
CA VAL A 58 -4.08 -3.31 -2.98
C VAL A 58 -3.43 -2.75 -1.72
N CYS A 59 -2.68 -1.67 -1.86
CA CYS A 59 -1.81 -1.16 -0.80
C CYS A 59 -2.06 0.33 -0.56
N CYS A 60 -2.10 0.72 0.71
CA CYS A 60 -2.10 2.11 1.14
C CYS A 60 -1.23 2.22 2.39
N GLY A 61 -0.53 3.34 2.55
CA GLY A 61 0.30 3.63 3.72
C GLY A 61 1.46 4.53 3.35
N PRO A 62 2.52 4.59 4.18
CA PRO A 62 3.69 5.43 3.91
C PRO A 62 4.32 5.09 2.57
N GLU A 63 4.77 6.10 1.82
CA GLU A 63 5.35 5.92 0.48
C GLU A 63 6.51 4.91 0.45
N PRO A 64 7.49 4.90 1.38
CA PRO A 64 8.53 3.87 1.40
C PRO A 64 8.00 2.44 1.62
N MET A 65 6.87 2.30 2.32
CA MET A 65 6.20 1.00 2.51
C MET A 65 5.53 0.57 1.21
N MET A 66 4.83 1.49 0.53
CA MET A 66 4.20 1.19 -0.76
C MET A 66 5.22 0.85 -1.83
N GLU A 67 6.37 1.55 -1.88
CA GLU A 67 7.47 1.21 -2.78
C GLU A 67 8.01 -0.20 -2.50
N ALA A 68 8.26 -0.55 -1.24
CA ALA A 68 8.72 -1.88 -0.87
C ALA A 68 7.71 -2.97 -1.27
N VAL A 69 6.41 -2.71 -1.10
CA VAL A 69 5.35 -3.62 -1.57
C VAL A 69 5.35 -3.72 -3.09
N ALA A 70 5.47 -2.61 -3.82
CA ALA A 70 5.52 -2.59 -5.28
C ALA A 70 6.69 -3.42 -5.84
N GLN A 71 7.89 -3.26 -5.28
CA GLN A 71 9.07 -4.05 -5.65
C GLN A 71 8.86 -5.54 -5.33
N LEU A 72 8.29 -5.84 -4.17
CA LEU A 72 8.02 -7.21 -3.71
C LEU A 72 7.03 -7.95 -4.60
N THR A 73 5.94 -7.29 -4.99
CA THR A 73 4.90 -7.84 -5.86
C THR A 73 5.38 -7.95 -7.30
N ALA A 74 6.15 -6.97 -7.80
CA ALA A 74 6.75 -7.03 -9.13
C ALA A 74 7.70 -8.23 -9.28
N ALA A 75 8.55 -8.48 -8.27
CA ALA A 75 9.46 -9.64 -8.26
C ALA A 75 8.74 -10.99 -8.23
N ARG A 76 7.47 -11.01 -7.78
CA ARG A 76 6.61 -12.21 -7.72
C ARG A 76 5.60 -12.29 -8.86
N HIS A 77 5.63 -11.34 -9.80
CA HIS A 77 4.62 -11.23 -10.87
C HIS A 77 3.18 -11.17 -10.34
N VAL A 78 2.99 -10.47 -9.22
CA VAL A 78 1.68 -10.22 -8.59
C VAL A 78 1.22 -8.82 -8.94
N ASP A 79 -0.02 -8.68 -9.42
CA ASP A 79 -0.61 -7.37 -9.71
C ASP A 79 -0.76 -6.56 -8.42
N CYS A 80 -0.38 -5.28 -8.47
CA CYS A 80 -0.34 -4.41 -7.32
C CYS A 80 -0.86 -3.02 -7.67
N HIS A 81 -1.83 -2.53 -6.90
CA HIS A 81 -2.33 -1.17 -6.98
C HIS A 81 -2.02 -0.44 -5.67
N VAL A 82 -1.57 0.81 -5.79
CA VAL A 82 -1.19 1.66 -4.66
C VAL A 82 -2.08 2.89 -4.61
N SER A 83 -2.57 3.22 -3.41
CA SER A 83 -3.32 4.46 -3.16
C SER A 83 -2.36 5.52 -2.63
N LEU A 84 -1.95 6.44 -3.50
CA LEU A 84 -0.99 7.48 -3.16
C LEU A 84 -1.59 8.57 -2.25
N GLU A 85 -0.79 9.02 -1.31
CA GLU A 85 -1.04 10.22 -0.53
C GLU A 85 -0.11 11.34 -1.04
N THR A 86 -0.67 12.49 -1.43
CA THR A 86 0.10 13.67 -1.86
C THR A 86 -0.51 14.92 -1.24
N PRO A 87 0.26 16.00 -1.04
CA PRO A 87 -0.29 17.25 -0.53
C PRO A 87 -1.42 17.81 -1.41
N MET A 88 -2.64 17.83 -0.86
CA MET A 88 -3.83 18.33 -1.54
C MET A 88 -4.24 19.70 -1.00
N ALA A 89 -4.36 20.69 -1.88
CA ALA A 89 -4.97 21.97 -1.55
C ALA A 89 -6.46 22.01 -1.97
N CYS A 90 -6.75 21.96 -3.28
CA CYS A 90 -8.13 22.09 -3.76
C CYS A 90 -8.94 20.78 -3.74
N GLY A 91 -8.29 19.62 -3.90
CA GLY A 91 -8.97 18.31 -3.98
C GLY A 91 -9.85 18.09 -5.22
N ILE A 92 -9.89 19.04 -6.16
CA ILE A 92 -10.79 19.03 -7.34
C ILE A 92 -10.05 19.27 -8.67
N GLY A 93 -8.72 19.10 -8.67
CA GLY A 93 -7.90 19.12 -9.88
C GLY A 93 -7.48 20.48 -10.42
N ILE A 94 -7.82 21.60 -9.77
CA ILE A 94 -7.52 22.94 -10.27
C ILE A 94 -6.09 23.39 -9.91
N CYS A 95 -5.62 23.07 -8.71
CA CYS A 95 -4.39 23.67 -8.16
C CYS A 95 -3.09 22.95 -8.50
N PHE A 96 -3.14 21.71 -9.02
CA PHE A 96 -1.97 20.88 -9.35
C PHE A 96 -0.98 20.61 -8.20
N THR A 97 -1.35 20.83 -6.94
CA THR A 97 -0.45 20.56 -5.79
C THR A 97 -0.27 19.07 -5.51
N CYS A 98 -1.26 18.25 -5.89
CA CYS A 98 -1.33 16.84 -5.56
C CYS A 98 -0.82 15.94 -6.70
N VAL A 99 0.22 16.37 -7.42
CA VAL A 99 0.73 15.62 -8.57
C VAL A 99 1.71 14.53 -8.16
N ALA A 100 1.63 13.38 -8.84
CA ALA A 100 2.59 12.28 -8.78
C ALA A 100 3.15 12.00 -10.18
N LYS A 101 4.39 11.50 -10.26
CA LYS A 101 4.99 11.08 -11.53
C LYS A 101 4.48 9.68 -11.89
N VAL A 102 3.76 9.56 -13.00
CA VAL A 102 3.18 8.30 -13.46
C VAL A 102 3.67 7.98 -14.87
N GLY A 103 4.22 6.78 -15.05
CA GLY A 103 4.84 6.26 -16.26
C GLY A 103 6.11 5.48 -15.95
N SER A 104 7.02 5.41 -16.93
CA SER A 104 8.34 4.82 -16.75
C SER A 104 9.36 5.86 -16.27
N PRO A 105 10.51 5.45 -15.68
CA PRO A 105 11.54 6.39 -15.25
C PRO A 105 12.05 7.34 -16.35
N MET A 106 12.00 6.92 -17.62
CA MET A 106 12.45 7.71 -18.77
C MET A 106 11.32 8.39 -19.56
N ASP A 107 10.07 8.03 -19.29
CA ASP A 107 8.87 8.51 -19.99
C ASP A 107 7.69 8.53 -19.01
N TRP A 108 7.50 9.67 -18.34
CA TRP A 108 6.47 9.88 -17.31
C TRP A 108 5.79 11.24 -17.49
N ASP A 109 4.59 11.36 -16.93
CA ASP A 109 3.81 12.60 -16.86
C ASP A 109 3.30 12.84 -15.43
N TYR A 110 3.05 14.11 -15.08
CA TYR A 110 2.43 14.45 -13.80
C TYR A 110 0.93 14.19 -13.84
N LYS A 111 0.44 13.32 -12.96
CA LYS A 111 -1.00 13.04 -12.77
C LYS A 111 -1.45 13.54 -11.41
N ARG A 112 -2.61 14.19 -11.34
CA ARG A 112 -3.18 14.74 -10.10
C ARG A 112 -3.88 13.59 -9.38
N THR A 113 -3.37 13.23 -8.21
CA THR A 113 -3.96 12.15 -7.39
C THR A 113 -5.43 12.39 -7.03
N CYS A 114 -5.89 13.65 -6.93
CA CYS A 114 -7.29 13.95 -6.63
C CYS A 114 -8.28 13.77 -7.81
N VAL A 115 -7.80 13.64 -9.05
CA VAL A 115 -8.66 13.48 -10.24
C VAL A 115 -8.31 12.23 -11.04
N GLU A 116 -7.02 12.03 -11.33
CA GLU A 116 -6.53 10.84 -12.04
C GLU A 116 -6.24 9.66 -11.10
N GLY A 117 -6.08 9.91 -9.80
CA GLY A 117 -5.84 8.89 -8.78
C GLY A 117 -7.01 8.71 -7.82
N PRO A 118 -6.76 8.44 -6.52
CA PRO A 118 -5.45 8.29 -5.87
C PRO A 118 -4.83 6.89 -6.11
N VAL A 119 -5.59 5.96 -6.70
CA VAL A 119 -5.16 4.58 -6.94
C VAL A 119 -4.53 4.45 -8.32
N PHE A 120 -3.32 3.92 -8.37
CA PHE A 120 -2.56 3.69 -9.59
C PHE A 120 -1.99 2.27 -9.61
N ASP A 121 -1.62 1.78 -10.80
CA ASP A 121 -0.79 0.59 -10.92
C ASP A 121 0.59 0.88 -10.34
N ALA A 122 1.06 0.03 -9.43
CA ALA A 122 2.33 0.23 -8.74
C ALA A 122 3.54 0.23 -9.69
N ARG A 123 3.42 -0.40 -10.87
CA ARG A 123 4.45 -0.43 -11.92
C ARG A 123 4.59 0.89 -12.66
N ASP A 124 3.53 1.69 -12.66
CA ASP A 124 3.50 2.99 -13.33
C ASP A 124 3.93 4.13 -12.39
N ILE A 125 4.26 3.85 -11.13
CA ILE A 125 4.73 4.90 -10.21
C ILE A 125 6.24 5.07 -10.32
N VAL A 126 6.68 6.30 -10.54
CA VAL A 126 8.10 6.68 -10.45
C VAL A 126 8.40 7.07 -9.01
N TRP A 127 8.76 6.06 -8.21
CA TRP A 127 9.19 6.20 -6.81
C TRP A 127 10.43 7.10 -6.67
N GLN A 128 10.59 7.78 -5.52
CA GLN A 128 11.63 8.79 -5.27
C GLN A 128 12.51 8.46 -4.06
#